data_AF-A0AA36CLF3-F1
#
_entry.id   AF-A0AA36CLF3-F1
#
_cell.length_a   1.000
_cell.length_b   1.000
_cell.length_c   1.000
_cell.angle_alpha   90.00
_cell.angle_beta   90.00
_cell.angle_gamma   90.00
#
_symmetry.space_group_name_H-M   'P 1'
#
loop_
_entity.id
_entity.type
_entity.pdbx_description
1 polymer ?
#
loop_
_entity_poly.entity_id
_entity_poly.type
_entity_poly.pdbx_seq_one_letter_code
_entity_poly.pdbx_strand_id
1 'polypeptide(L)'
;MVAIDPDEPTEEEHKRRSITKLRYMQFREGGSSSAQLGFRIEAAKMPGGSLQKNFKKVRSWEDVSATMREFFGADVKRVRQAILNRLIKMRDAVEHSEFFAAHEVVGSSLLLMYDRDQVGVWAIDFAKSTRIEVGRRLSHRDTWTPGNNEDGYLMGIDNLIQIVEDLNAED
;
A
#
# COMPACT_ATOMS: atom_id res chain seq x y z
N MET A 1 -19.91 2.03 4.85
CA MET A 1 -20.15 1.76 3.42
C MET A 1 -21.08 2.83 2.88
N VAL A 2 -22.35 2.87 3.28
CA VAL A 2 -23.35 3.90 2.89
C VAL A 2 -22.84 5.35 2.95
N ALA A 3 -22.14 5.74 4.03
CA ALA A 3 -21.61 7.10 4.16
C ALA A 3 -20.48 7.47 3.16
N ILE A 4 -19.92 6.47 2.47
CA ILE A 4 -18.88 6.63 1.44
C ILE A 4 -19.52 6.52 0.06
N ASP A 5 -20.36 5.49 -0.12
CA ASP A 5 -21.13 5.23 -1.34
C ASP A 5 -22.50 4.66 -0.93
N PRO A 6 -23.60 5.42 -1.12
CA PRO A 6 -24.96 4.97 -0.78
C PRO A 6 -25.46 3.81 -1.65
N ASP A 7 -24.96 3.67 -2.87
CA ASP A 7 -25.48 2.75 -3.89
C ASP A 7 -24.68 1.43 -3.94
N GLU A 8 -23.51 1.38 -3.32
CA GLU A 8 -22.68 0.17 -3.23
C GLU A 8 -23.34 -1.04 -2.53
N PRO A 9 -24.08 -0.90 -1.41
CA PRO A 9 -24.68 -2.05 -0.75
C PRO A 9 -25.81 -2.66 -1.60
N THR A 10 -25.90 -3.99 -1.63
CA THR A 10 -27.01 -4.67 -2.31
C THR A 10 -28.34 -4.42 -1.59
N GLU A 11 -29.48 -4.66 -2.27
CA GLU A 11 -30.80 -4.53 -1.63
C GLU A 11 -30.92 -5.36 -0.34
N GLU A 12 -30.37 -6.57 -0.34
CA GLU A 12 -30.36 -7.43 0.84
C GLU A 12 -29.48 -6.85 1.97
N GLU A 13 -28.34 -6.21 1.65
CA GLU A 13 -27.49 -5.47 2.60
C GLU A 13 -28.20 -4.26 3.20
N HIS A 14 -28.96 -3.53 2.39
CA HIS A 14 -29.80 -2.42 2.84
C HIS A 14 -30.92 -2.90 3.77
N LYS A 15 -31.64 -3.97 3.41
CA LYS A 15 -32.70 -4.55 4.25
C LYS A 15 -32.18 -4.99 5.62
N ARG A 16 -31.05 -5.70 5.65
CA ARG A 16 -30.45 -6.22 6.90
C ARG A 16 -29.62 -5.19 7.67
N ARG A 17 -29.39 -4.00 7.11
CA ARG A 17 -28.58 -2.90 7.68
C ARG A 17 -27.21 -3.36 8.22
N SER A 18 -26.63 -4.37 7.60
CA SER A 18 -25.39 -5.00 8.04
C SER A 18 -24.66 -5.65 6.87
N ILE A 19 -23.34 -5.74 7.00
CA ILE A 19 -22.44 -6.38 6.04
C ILE A 19 -21.41 -7.20 6.83
N THR A 20 -20.83 -8.21 6.20
CA THR A 20 -19.72 -8.96 6.81
C THR A 20 -18.44 -8.12 6.78
N LYS A 21 -17.49 -8.45 7.66
CA LYS A 21 -16.17 -7.82 7.66
C LYS A 21 -15.45 -8.02 6.32
N LEU A 22 -15.52 -9.22 5.73
CA LEU A 22 -14.92 -9.52 4.44
C LEU A 22 -15.48 -8.62 3.32
N ARG A 23 -16.81 -8.50 3.25
CA ARG A 23 -17.48 -7.62 2.28
C ARG A 23 -17.06 -6.15 2.46
N TYR A 24 -16.95 -5.69 3.70
CA TYR A 24 -16.46 -4.34 3.99
C TYR A 24 -15.00 -4.13 3.54
N MET A 25 -14.13 -5.13 3.74
CA MET A 25 -12.74 -5.07 3.30
C MET A 25 -12.64 -5.01 1.78
N GLN A 26 -13.36 -5.87 1.05
CA GLN A 26 -13.39 -5.86 -0.41
C GLN A 26 -13.88 -4.53 -0.98
N PHE A 27 -14.93 -3.94 -0.39
CA PHE A 27 -15.38 -2.60 -0.75
C PHE A 27 -14.30 -1.54 -0.53
N ARG A 28 -13.62 -1.59 0.63
CA ARG A 28 -12.54 -0.65 0.93
C ARG A 28 -11.34 -0.80 -0.01
N GLU A 29 -11.00 -2.02 -0.37
CA GLU A 29 -9.92 -2.33 -1.31
C GLU A 29 -10.24 -1.78 -2.68
N GLY A 30 -11.44 -2.08 -3.20
CA GLY A 30 -11.95 -1.53 -4.46
C GLY A 30 -11.99 0.00 -4.43
N GLY A 31 -12.37 0.59 -3.28
CA GLY A 31 -12.40 2.03 -3.01
C GLY A 31 -11.04 2.73 -2.88
N SER A 32 -9.93 2.00 -3.01
CA SER A 32 -8.56 2.51 -2.81
C SER A 32 -7.64 2.10 -3.96
N SER A 33 -6.40 2.57 -3.95
CA SER A 33 -5.36 2.07 -4.84
C SER A 33 -4.95 0.61 -4.56
N SER A 34 -5.37 -0.02 -3.44
CA SER A 34 -4.91 -1.38 -3.07
C SER A 34 -5.23 -2.42 -4.15
N ALA A 35 -6.43 -2.37 -4.72
CA ALA A 35 -6.87 -3.35 -5.72
C ALA A 35 -6.12 -3.22 -7.05
N GLN A 36 -5.66 -2.02 -7.41
CA GLN A 36 -5.00 -1.74 -8.69
C GLN A 36 -3.48 -1.68 -8.57
N LEU A 37 -2.97 -1.12 -7.47
CA LEU A 37 -1.55 -0.82 -7.27
C LEU A 37 -0.90 -1.70 -6.19
N GLY A 38 -1.66 -2.52 -5.45
CA GLY A 38 -1.10 -3.40 -4.41
C GLY A 38 -0.77 -2.70 -3.08
N PHE A 39 -1.00 -1.40 -2.98
CA PHE A 39 -0.85 -0.64 -1.74
C PHE A 39 -1.84 0.53 -1.69
N ARG A 40 -1.96 1.17 -0.52
CA ARG A 40 -2.66 2.45 -0.37
C ARG A 40 -2.00 3.30 0.70
N ILE A 41 -2.15 4.61 0.57
CA ILE A 41 -1.71 5.57 1.58
C ILE A 41 -2.75 5.61 2.70
N GLU A 42 -2.36 5.27 3.93
CA GLU A 42 -3.27 5.30 5.09
C GLU A 42 -3.25 6.68 5.77
N ALA A 43 -2.07 7.24 5.98
CA ALA A 43 -1.89 8.53 6.63
C ALA A 43 -0.55 9.15 6.23
N ALA A 44 -0.47 10.47 6.33
CA ALA A 44 0.76 11.22 6.12
C ALA A 44 0.78 12.43 7.06
N LYS A 45 1.93 12.67 7.71
CA LYS A 45 2.22 13.93 8.38
C LYS A 45 2.96 14.81 7.38
N MET A 46 2.25 15.80 6.84
CA MET A 46 2.74 16.65 5.75
C MET A 46 3.79 17.65 6.24
N PRO A 47 4.61 18.20 5.34
CA PRO A 47 5.43 19.38 5.64
C PRO A 47 4.58 20.48 6.29
N GLY A 48 5.11 21.10 7.36
CA GLY A 48 4.34 22.01 8.21
C GLY A 48 3.56 21.33 9.35
N GLY A 49 3.58 20.01 9.44
CA GLY A 49 3.12 19.25 10.61
C GLY A 49 1.64 18.83 10.59
N SER A 50 0.90 19.15 9.53
CA SER A 50 -0.50 18.75 9.38
C SER A 50 -0.61 17.24 9.20
N LEU A 51 -1.38 16.58 10.08
CA LEU A 51 -1.66 15.15 9.97
C LEU A 51 -2.89 14.92 9.10
N GLN A 52 -2.66 14.37 7.90
CA GLN A 52 -3.72 13.95 7.00
C GLN A 52 -3.98 12.45 7.17
N LYS A 53 -5.26 12.07 7.28
CA LYS A 53 -5.71 10.66 7.43
C LYS A 53 -6.79 10.27 6.42
N ASN A 54 -7.25 11.19 5.58
CA ASN A 54 -8.37 10.95 4.68
C ASN A 54 -7.91 10.77 3.23
N PHE A 55 -7.15 9.71 2.98
CA PHE A 55 -6.72 9.31 1.64
C PHE A 55 -7.69 8.34 0.96
N LYS A 56 -8.94 8.27 1.43
CA LYS A 56 -9.96 7.34 0.93
C LYS A 56 -10.31 7.53 -0.55
N LYS A 57 -9.94 8.67 -1.14
CA LYS A 57 -10.15 8.99 -2.56
C LYS A 57 -8.89 8.89 -3.40
N VAL A 58 -7.72 8.65 -2.79
CA VAL A 58 -6.47 8.45 -3.51
C VAL A 58 -6.47 7.03 -4.07
N ARG A 59 -6.68 6.92 -5.38
CA ARG A 59 -6.92 5.63 -6.05
C ARG A 59 -6.07 5.47 -7.29
N SER A 60 -6.00 6.49 -8.14
CA SER A 60 -5.28 6.38 -9.42
C SER A 60 -3.78 6.56 -9.23
N TRP A 61 -3.02 6.20 -10.27
CA TRP A 61 -1.58 6.45 -10.33
C TRP A 61 -1.27 7.94 -10.14
N GLU A 62 -2.05 8.81 -10.79
CA GLU A 62 -1.92 10.26 -10.73
C GLU A 62 -2.24 10.79 -9.33
N ASP A 63 -3.30 10.29 -8.69
CA ASP A 63 -3.63 10.69 -7.31
C ASP A 63 -2.51 10.36 -6.34
N VAL A 64 -1.96 9.14 -6.44
CA VAL A 64 -0.87 8.68 -5.58
C VAL A 64 0.39 9.49 -5.87
N SER A 65 0.73 9.70 -7.14
CA SER A 65 1.87 10.51 -7.57
C SER A 65 1.78 11.94 -7.04
N ALA A 66 0.61 12.58 -7.18
CA ALA A 66 0.36 13.92 -6.65
C ALA A 66 0.51 13.97 -5.12
N THR A 67 -0.05 12.97 -4.42
CA THR A 67 0.07 12.85 -2.96
C THR A 67 1.52 12.69 -2.51
N MET A 68 2.30 11.85 -3.19
CA MET A 68 3.72 11.66 -2.88
C MET A 68 4.55 12.91 -3.17
N ARG A 69 4.25 13.62 -4.27
CA ARG A 69 4.90 14.90 -4.60
C ARG A 69 4.63 15.96 -3.52
N GLU A 70 3.38 16.09 -3.08
CA GLU A 70 3.02 16.98 -1.96
C GLU A 70 3.70 16.57 -0.67
N PHE A 71 3.74 15.26 -0.38
CA PHE A 71 4.39 14.73 0.81
C PHE A 71 5.88 15.06 0.83
N PHE A 72 6.60 14.89 -0.29
CA PHE A 72 8.04 15.18 -0.38
C PHE A 72 8.36 16.68 -0.38
N GLY A 73 7.45 17.51 -0.90
CA GLY A 73 7.58 18.96 -0.91
C GLY A 73 8.82 19.46 -1.64
N ALA A 74 9.48 20.49 -1.09
CA ALA A 74 10.66 21.11 -1.71
C ALA A 74 11.87 20.18 -1.84
N ASP A 75 11.95 19.13 -1.01
CA ASP A 75 13.06 18.18 -1.00
C ASP A 75 12.86 16.99 -1.97
N VAL A 76 11.86 17.07 -2.86
CA VAL A 76 11.45 15.98 -3.78
C VAL A 76 12.64 15.28 -4.43
N LYS A 77 13.61 16.01 -4.98
CA LYS A 77 14.79 15.41 -5.66
C LYS A 77 15.61 14.51 -4.71
N ARG A 78 15.92 14.99 -3.51
CA ARG A 78 16.73 14.27 -2.51
C ARG A 78 15.96 13.09 -1.91
N VAL A 79 14.73 13.35 -1.46
CA VAL A 79 13.91 12.37 -0.74
C VAL A 79 13.52 11.23 -1.67
N ARG A 80 13.10 11.53 -2.90
CA ARG A 80 12.78 10.55 -3.93
C ARG A 80 13.94 9.60 -4.19
N GLN A 81 15.15 10.13 -4.41
CA GLN A 81 16.31 9.29 -4.70
C GLN A 81 16.65 8.34 -3.55
N ALA A 82 16.59 8.82 -2.31
CA ALA A 82 16.87 7.99 -1.14
C ALA A 82 15.78 6.93 -0.91
N ILE A 83 14.51 7.28 -1.08
CA ILE A 83 13.39 6.32 -0.99
C ILE A 83 13.50 5.26 -2.09
N LEU A 84 13.74 5.66 -3.34
CA LEU A 84 13.89 4.74 -4.47
C LEU A 84 14.99 3.72 -4.20
N ASN A 85 16.18 4.19 -3.79
CA ASN A 85 17.30 3.31 -3.44
C ASN A 85 16.95 2.36 -2.29
N ARG A 86 16.18 2.83 -1.29
CA ARG A 86 15.77 2.00 -0.16
C ARG A 86 14.71 0.97 -0.55
N LEU A 87 13.75 1.32 -1.40
CA LEU A 87 12.70 0.42 -1.90
C LEU A 87 13.30 -0.68 -2.78
N ILE A 88 14.25 -0.37 -3.67
CA ILE A 88 14.95 -1.37 -4.48
C ILE A 88 15.68 -2.39 -3.59
N LYS A 89 16.39 -1.92 -2.56
CA LYS A 89 17.03 -2.81 -1.57
C LYS A 89 16.03 -3.62 -0.77
N MET A 90 14.88 -3.05 -0.45
CA MET A 90 13.80 -3.75 0.26
C MET A 90 13.20 -4.85 -0.59
N ARG A 91 12.92 -4.57 -1.88
CA ARG A 91 12.44 -5.56 -2.84
C ARG A 91 13.39 -6.76 -2.90
N ASP A 92 14.68 -6.51 -3.12
CA ASP A 92 15.71 -7.54 -3.18
C ASP A 92 15.78 -8.37 -1.88
N ALA A 93 15.72 -7.71 -0.72
CA ALA A 93 15.69 -8.40 0.57
C ALA A 93 14.43 -9.26 0.77
N VAL A 94 13.28 -8.81 0.28
CA VAL A 94 12.01 -9.56 0.35
C VAL A 94 12.06 -10.78 -0.57
N GLU A 95 12.56 -10.63 -1.79
CA GLU A 95 12.70 -11.71 -2.78
C GLU A 95 13.58 -12.86 -2.30
N HIS A 96 14.59 -12.56 -1.49
CA HIS A 96 15.52 -13.55 -0.92
C HIS A 96 15.16 -13.99 0.50
N SER A 97 14.06 -13.51 1.07
CA SER A 97 13.68 -13.82 2.45
C SER A 97 12.87 -15.11 2.55
N GLU A 98 13.36 -16.06 3.36
CA GLU A 98 12.59 -17.26 3.71
C GLU A 98 11.30 -16.93 4.47
N PHE A 99 11.32 -15.87 5.29
CA PHE A 99 10.13 -15.42 5.99
C PHE A 99 9.05 -15.02 4.98
N PHE A 100 9.35 -14.09 4.07
CA PHE A 100 8.36 -13.62 3.09
C PHE A 100 7.86 -14.78 2.22
N ALA A 101 8.78 -15.56 1.67
CA ALA A 101 8.40 -16.69 0.81
C ALA A 101 7.43 -17.69 1.47
N ALA A 102 7.40 -17.79 2.80
CA ALA A 102 6.55 -18.71 3.54
C ALA A 102 5.42 -18.05 4.35
N HIS A 103 5.20 -16.73 4.23
CA HIS A 103 4.15 -16.02 4.98
C HIS A 103 3.29 -15.19 4.05
N GLU A 104 1.98 -15.32 4.21
CA GLU A 104 1.00 -14.37 3.68
C GLU A 104 1.10 -13.08 4.53
N VAL A 105 1.48 -11.96 3.91
CA VAL A 105 1.78 -10.69 4.59
C VAL A 105 0.64 -9.68 4.40
N VAL A 106 -0.46 -9.88 5.10
CA VAL A 106 -1.63 -8.98 5.03
C VAL A 106 -1.58 -7.91 6.11
N GLY A 107 -1.92 -6.68 5.72
CA GLY A 107 -2.19 -5.59 6.66
C GLY A 107 -0.95 -5.02 7.35
N SER A 108 0.24 -5.34 6.83
CA SER A 108 1.48 -4.64 7.13
C SER A 108 1.50 -3.26 6.45
N SER A 109 2.52 -2.47 6.74
CA SER A 109 2.70 -1.15 6.11
C SER A 109 4.16 -0.85 5.85
N LEU A 110 4.40 0.03 4.88
CA LEU A 110 5.69 0.71 4.75
C LEU A 110 5.61 2.08 5.41
N LEU A 111 6.46 2.31 6.39
CA LEU A 111 6.61 3.59 7.05
C LEU A 111 7.74 4.38 6.38
N LEU A 112 7.35 5.41 5.63
CA LEU A 112 8.26 6.36 5.01
C LEU A 112 8.45 7.53 5.98
N MET A 113 9.69 7.82 6.35
CA MET A 113 10.03 8.96 7.19
C MET A 113 11.25 9.66 6.65
N TYR A 114 11.22 10.98 6.69
CA TYR A 114 12.40 11.77 6.39
C TYR A 114 12.39 13.08 7.18
N ASP A 115 13.57 13.61 7.39
CA ASP A 115 13.81 14.97 7.87
C ASP A 115 14.83 15.64 6.94
N ARG A 116 15.44 16.75 7.39
CA ARG A 116 16.43 17.49 6.59
C ARG A 116 17.66 16.65 6.23
N ASP A 117 18.01 15.68 7.06
CA ASP A 117 19.29 14.97 7.01
C ASP A 117 19.09 13.50 6.59
N GLN A 118 18.04 12.85 7.08
CA GLN A 118 17.81 11.42 6.94
C GLN A 118 16.53 11.11 6.18
N VAL A 119 16.55 9.97 5.49
CA VAL A 119 15.41 9.39 4.78
C VAL A 119 15.41 7.89 5.05
N GLY A 120 14.26 7.31 5.37
CA GLY A 120 14.15 5.89 5.66
C GLY A 120 12.80 5.30 5.30
N VAL A 121 12.83 4.00 5.07
CA VAL A 121 11.66 3.17 4.77
C VAL A 121 11.80 1.86 5.54
N TRP A 122 10.76 1.52 6.30
CA TRP A 122 10.69 0.31 7.12
C TRP A 122 9.36 -0.40 6.90
N ALA A 123 9.39 -1.73 6.86
CA ALA A 123 8.18 -2.54 6.94
C ALA A 123 7.78 -2.70 8.42
N ILE A 124 6.51 -2.47 8.71
CA ILE A 124 5.93 -2.52 10.06
C ILE A 124 4.61 -3.34 10.06
N ASP A 125 4.07 -3.61 11.24
CA ASP A 125 2.75 -4.21 11.46
C ASP A 125 2.55 -5.63 10.90
N PHE A 126 3.46 -6.55 11.24
CA PHE A 126 3.38 -7.98 10.86
C PHE A 126 2.40 -8.81 11.71
N ALA A 127 1.56 -8.19 12.53
CA ALA A 127 0.69 -8.90 13.48
C ALA A 127 -0.34 -9.84 12.82
N LYS A 128 -0.64 -9.63 11.54
CA LYS A 128 -1.55 -10.47 10.74
C LYS A 128 -0.82 -11.31 9.70
N SER A 129 0.52 -11.31 9.71
CA SER A 129 1.28 -12.16 8.82
C SER A 129 1.17 -13.61 9.26
N THR A 130 0.72 -14.48 8.38
CA THR A 130 0.42 -15.88 8.69
C THR A 130 1.24 -16.81 7.83
N ARG A 131 1.85 -17.82 8.46
CA ARG A 131 2.61 -18.84 7.75
C ARG A 131 1.69 -19.68 6.87
N ILE A 132 2.10 -19.93 5.63
CA ILE A 132 1.39 -20.82 4.71
C ILE A 132 1.77 -22.29 4.93
N GLU A 133 1.09 -23.20 4.23
CA GLU A 133 1.37 -24.63 4.30
C GLU A 133 2.83 -24.97 3.90
N VAL A 134 3.41 -25.95 4.59
CA VAL A 134 4.81 -26.36 4.37
C VAL A 134 5.01 -26.84 2.93
N GLY A 135 6.08 -26.35 2.30
CA GLY A 135 6.46 -26.71 0.93
C GLY A 135 5.86 -25.80 -0.15
N ARG A 136 4.91 -24.92 0.21
CA ARG A 136 4.46 -23.83 -0.68
C ARG A 136 5.35 -22.60 -0.52
N ARG A 137 5.38 -21.78 -1.58
CA ARG A 137 6.02 -20.46 -1.56
C ARG A 137 5.13 -19.44 -2.27
N LEU A 138 5.12 -18.21 -1.78
CA LEU A 138 4.43 -17.09 -2.43
C LEU A 138 5.36 -16.32 -3.35
N SER A 139 4.82 -15.85 -4.47
CA SER A 139 5.50 -14.90 -5.34
C SER A 139 5.36 -13.46 -4.85
N HIS A 140 4.31 -13.16 -4.10
CA HIS A 140 3.85 -11.83 -3.71
C HIS A 140 3.55 -10.89 -4.88
N ARG A 141 3.41 -11.44 -6.10
CA ARG A 141 3.16 -10.71 -7.34
C ARG A 141 1.96 -11.25 -8.10
N ASP A 142 1.71 -12.54 -7.99
CA ASP A 142 0.57 -13.18 -8.63
C ASP A 142 -0.74 -12.65 -8.05
N THR A 143 -1.76 -12.59 -8.90
CA THR A 143 -3.09 -12.12 -8.51
C THR A 143 -3.68 -13.02 -7.41
N TRP A 144 -4.17 -12.42 -6.34
CA TRP A 144 -4.87 -13.16 -5.29
C TRP A 144 -6.11 -13.86 -5.84
N THR A 145 -6.26 -15.13 -5.49
CA THR A 145 -7.45 -15.95 -5.74
C THR A 145 -7.76 -16.78 -4.50
N PRO A 146 -9.02 -17.11 -4.22
CA PRO A 146 -9.36 -17.92 -3.06
C PRO A 146 -8.55 -19.22 -3.01
N GLY A 147 -7.72 -19.38 -1.97
CA GLY A 147 -6.89 -20.56 -1.71
C GLY A 147 -5.42 -20.44 -2.14
N ASN A 148 -5.02 -19.43 -2.92
CA ASN A 148 -3.62 -19.29 -3.34
C ASN A 148 -2.71 -18.59 -2.31
N ASN A 149 -3.30 -17.87 -1.34
CA ASN A 149 -2.60 -17.10 -0.28
C ASN A 149 -1.70 -15.97 -0.79
N GLU A 150 -1.84 -15.55 -2.05
CA GLU A 150 -1.08 -14.41 -2.57
C GLU A 150 -1.55 -13.10 -1.95
N ASP A 151 -0.63 -12.17 -1.68
CA ASP A 151 -0.93 -10.93 -0.97
C ASP A 151 -0.64 -9.66 -1.79
N GLY A 152 0.02 -9.81 -2.94
CA GLY A 152 0.42 -8.70 -3.80
C GLY A 152 1.47 -7.77 -3.16
N TYR A 153 2.19 -8.21 -2.13
CA TYR A 153 3.13 -7.36 -1.39
C TYR A 153 4.27 -6.82 -2.29
N LEU A 154 4.86 -7.69 -3.12
CA LEU A 154 5.89 -7.28 -4.08
C LEU A 154 5.30 -6.51 -5.26
N MET A 155 4.08 -6.82 -5.70
CA MET A 155 3.36 -5.99 -6.67
C MET A 155 3.21 -4.55 -6.15
N GLY A 156 2.87 -4.38 -4.87
CA GLY A 156 2.79 -3.08 -4.20
C GLY A 156 4.13 -2.34 -4.17
N ILE A 157 5.22 -3.04 -3.85
CA ILE A 157 6.57 -2.45 -3.86
C ILE A 157 7.00 -2.07 -5.29
N ASP A 158 6.75 -2.91 -6.28
CA ASP A 158 7.11 -2.65 -7.68
C ASP A 158 6.39 -1.40 -8.21
N ASN A 159 5.08 -1.29 -7.97
CA ASN A 159 4.31 -0.11 -8.36
C ASN A 159 4.76 1.14 -7.60
N LEU A 160 5.07 1.03 -6.31
CA LEU A 160 5.58 2.15 -5.53
C LEU A 160 6.96 2.63 -6.03
N ILE A 161 7.86 1.71 -6.39
CA ILE A 161 9.15 2.01 -7.01
C ILE A 161 8.93 2.83 -8.29
N GLN A 162 8.08 2.33 -9.18
CA GLN A 162 7.82 2.97 -10.47
C GLN A 162 7.17 4.35 -10.28
N ILE A 163 6.20 4.50 -9.37
CA ILE A 163 5.62 5.81 -9.03
C ILE A 163 6.71 6.77 -8.57
N VAL A 164 7.57 6.35 -7.64
CA VAL A 164 8.65 7.20 -7.10
C VAL A 164 9.66 7.55 -8.20
N GLU A 165 9.94 6.66 -9.13
CA GLU A 165 10.81 6.92 -10.29
C GLU A 165 10.18 7.95 -11.24
N ASP A 166 8.88 7.82 -11.51
CA ASP A 166 8.11 8.70 -12.40
C ASP A 166 7.85 10.10 -11.83
N LEU A 167 8.11 10.33 -10.55
CA LEU A 167 8.11 11.67 -9.94
C LEU A 167 9.28 12.54 -10.44
N ASN A 168 9.70 12.39 -11.70
CA ASN A 168 10.60 13.31 -12.38
C ASN A 168 10.16 14.74 -12.11
N ALA A 169 11.10 15.48 -11.50
CA ALA A 169 10.96 16.91 -11.35
C ALA A 169 10.80 17.44 -12.76
N GLU A 170 9.61 17.94 -13.09
CA GLU A 170 9.52 18.94 -14.12
C GLU A 170 10.59 20.00 -13.78
N ASP A 171 11.51 20.20 -14.71
CA ASP A 171 12.58 21.21 -14.61
C ASP A 171 11.98 22.63 -14.50
#